data_AF-A0A9Q6S966-F1
#
_entry.id   AF-A0A9Q6S966-F1
#
_cell.length_a   1.000
_cell.length_b   1.000
_cell.length_c   1.000
_cell.angle_alpha   90.00
_cell.angle_beta   90.00
_cell.angle_gamma   90.00
#
_symmetry.space_group_name_H-M   'P 1'
#
loop_
_entity.id
_entity.type
_entity.pdbx_description
1 polymer ?
#
loop_
_entity_poly.entity_id
_entity_poly.type
_entity_poly.pdbx_seq_one_letter_code
_entity_poly.pdbx_strand_id
1 'polypeptide(L)'
;MTPYVDAAALVALAQRAEENGPAPCSCTKTPLDGWQSQPLSLDETRLVEVATLMREDDPEPTFAEYRPDNVQYWSPDAPIAPRYFPYNRCGVWECSACGRLYLRYTEGGGYFVDRRIRALKAGLVEDVGI
;
A
#
# COMPACT_ATOMS: atom_id res chain seq x y z
N MET A 1 -16.97 7.88 -2.99
CA MET A 1 -15.66 8.19 -3.61
C MET A 1 -14.62 7.92 -2.55
N THR A 2 -13.55 7.20 -2.91
CA THR A 2 -12.44 6.91 -2.00
C THR A 2 -11.60 8.19 -1.84
N PRO A 3 -11.32 8.68 -0.62
CA PRO A 3 -10.62 9.95 -0.42
C PRO A 3 -9.12 9.83 -0.79
N TYR A 4 -8.58 10.84 -1.46
CA TYR A 4 -7.14 10.97 -1.65
C TYR A 4 -6.45 11.32 -0.32
N VAL A 5 -5.27 10.72 -0.07
CA VAL A 5 -4.40 11.06 1.06
C VAL A 5 -2.97 11.32 0.58
N ASP A 6 -2.35 12.38 1.10
CA ASP A 6 -0.93 12.66 0.91
C ASP A 6 -0.06 11.84 1.89
N ALA A 7 1.26 12.03 1.84
CA ALA A 7 2.20 11.30 2.69
C ALA A 7 1.95 11.55 4.19
N ALA A 8 1.62 12.77 4.59
CA ALA A 8 1.37 13.11 5.99
C ALA A 8 0.08 12.45 6.51
N ALA A 9 -0.99 12.50 5.72
CA ALA A 9 -2.25 11.82 6.04
C ALA A 9 -2.09 10.30 6.04
N LEU A 10 -1.29 9.74 5.12
CA LEU A 10 -0.97 8.31 5.08
C LEU A 10 -0.22 7.85 6.34
N VAL A 11 0.78 8.62 6.78
CA VAL A 11 1.52 8.36 8.04
C VAL A 11 0.55 8.37 9.22
N ALA A 12 -0.29 9.41 9.34
CA ALA A 12 -1.24 9.51 10.45
C ALA A 12 -2.24 8.35 10.49
N LEU A 13 -2.69 7.87 9.32
CA LEU A 13 -3.56 6.71 9.21
C LEU A 13 -2.84 5.43 9.66
N ALA A 14 -1.61 5.22 9.19
CA ALA A 14 -0.78 4.06 9.55
C ALA A 14 -0.44 4.02 11.04
N GLN A 15 -0.02 5.15 11.62
CA GLN A 15 0.30 5.25 13.04
C GLN A 15 -0.91 4.92 13.91
N ARG A 16 -2.08 5.45 13.58
CA ARG A 16 -3.33 5.14 14.30
C ARG A 16 -3.65 3.65 14.27
N ALA A 17 -3.51 3.01 13.11
CA ALA A 17 -3.75 1.58 12.97
C ALA A 17 -2.75 0.74 13.79
N GLU A 18 -1.49 1.15 13.85
CA GLU A 18 -0.44 0.50 14.64
C GLU A 18 -0.65 0.68 16.16
N GLU A 19 -0.97 1.91 16.60
CA GLU A 19 -1.25 2.26 18.00
C GLU A 19 -2.46 1.52 18.58
N ASN A 20 -3.47 1.25 17.74
CA ASN A 20 -4.64 0.46 18.13
C ASN A 20 -4.30 -1.00 18.47
N GLY A 21 -3.07 -1.47 18.23
CA GLY A 21 -2.59 -2.78 18.67
C GLY A 21 -3.39 -3.92 18.05
N PRO A 22 -3.34 -4.09 16.71
CA PRO A 22 -4.26 -4.96 15.99
C PRO A 22 -4.13 -6.42 16.44
N ALA A 23 -5.25 -7.02 16.86
CA ALA A 23 -5.32 -8.40 17.35
C ALA A 23 -4.77 -9.41 16.30
N PRO A 24 -4.34 -10.61 16.73
CA PRO A 24 -3.97 -11.68 15.82
C PRO A 24 -5.08 -11.93 14.78
N CYS A 25 -4.71 -11.98 13.49
CA CYS A 25 -5.68 -12.04 12.41
C CYS A 25 -5.18 -12.94 11.28
N SER A 26 -6.11 -13.58 10.56
CA SER A 26 -5.77 -14.40 9.40
C SER A 26 -5.17 -13.61 8.23
N CYS A 27 -5.34 -12.27 8.21
CA CYS A 27 -4.76 -11.41 7.19
C CYS A 27 -3.22 -11.36 7.21
N THR A 28 -2.60 -11.88 8.28
CA THR A 28 -1.13 -11.98 8.40
C THR A 28 -0.61 -13.41 8.27
N LYS A 29 -1.44 -14.37 7.78
CA LYS A 29 -1.00 -15.77 7.55
C LYS A 29 0.20 -15.86 6.60
N THR A 30 0.20 -15.01 5.57
CA THR A 30 1.34 -14.80 4.69
C THR A 30 1.99 -13.48 5.08
N PRO A 31 3.32 -13.41 5.27
CA PRO A 31 4.02 -12.13 5.47
C PRO A 31 3.77 -11.23 4.27
N LEU A 32 3.29 -10.01 4.50
CA LEU A 32 2.99 -9.02 3.45
C LEU A 32 3.94 -7.81 3.51
N ASP A 33 5.09 -7.95 4.16
CA ASP A 33 6.03 -6.84 4.38
C ASP A 33 6.56 -6.23 3.08
N GLY A 34 6.81 -7.06 2.07
CA GLY A 34 7.15 -6.66 0.70
C GLY A 34 5.98 -6.89 -0.27
N TRP A 35 6.09 -6.31 -1.46
CA TRP A 35 5.09 -6.52 -2.51
C TRP A 35 5.05 -7.97 -2.97
N GLN A 36 3.84 -8.49 -3.15
CA GLN A 36 3.61 -9.81 -3.74
C GLN A 36 2.21 -9.88 -4.35
N SER A 37 1.94 -10.93 -5.12
CA SER A 37 0.59 -11.27 -5.57
C SER A 37 -0.31 -11.50 -4.35
N GLN A 38 -1.54 -11.00 -4.40
CA GLN A 38 -2.45 -11.14 -3.27
C GLN A 38 -2.67 -12.63 -2.92
N PRO A 39 -2.38 -13.04 -1.67
CA PRO A 39 -2.54 -14.43 -1.26
C PRO A 39 -4.01 -14.86 -1.33
N LEU A 40 -4.28 -16.05 -1.86
CA LEU A 40 -5.63 -16.64 -1.85
C LEU A 40 -6.18 -16.89 -0.45
N SER A 41 -5.31 -16.94 0.56
CA SER A 41 -5.68 -17.05 1.97
C SER A 41 -6.24 -15.76 2.57
N LEU A 42 -6.11 -14.63 1.86
CA LEU A 42 -6.62 -13.34 2.31
C LEU A 42 -8.09 -13.21 1.90
N ASP A 43 -8.97 -13.13 2.88
CA ASP A 43 -10.41 -12.95 2.66
C ASP A 43 -10.70 -11.52 2.16
N GLU A 44 -10.94 -11.38 0.85
CA GLU A 44 -11.19 -10.08 0.20
C GLU A 44 -12.40 -9.35 0.79
N THR A 45 -13.38 -10.07 1.33
CA THR A 45 -14.58 -9.46 1.91
C THR A 45 -14.28 -8.66 3.18
N ARG A 46 -13.09 -8.86 3.77
CA ARG A 46 -12.60 -8.15 4.95
C ARG A 46 -11.69 -6.98 4.60
N LEU A 47 -11.39 -6.74 3.33
CA LEU A 47 -10.58 -5.60 2.90
C LEU A 47 -11.50 -4.49 2.44
N VAL A 48 -11.47 -3.37 3.15
CA VAL A 48 -12.25 -2.18 2.83
C VAL A 48 -11.29 -1.11 2.33
N GLU A 49 -11.53 -0.56 1.15
CA GLU A 49 -10.77 0.58 0.68
C GLU A 49 -11.16 1.83 1.47
N VAL A 50 -10.19 2.45 2.13
CA VAL A 50 -10.40 3.59 3.04
C VAL A 50 -9.83 4.90 2.50
N ALA A 51 -8.82 4.82 1.62
CA ALA A 51 -8.22 5.97 0.96
C ALA A 51 -7.53 5.54 -0.36
N THR A 52 -7.08 6.51 -1.15
CA THR A 52 -6.29 6.29 -2.37
C THR A 52 -5.07 7.20 -2.40
N LEU A 53 -3.97 6.71 -2.97
CA LEU A 53 -2.77 7.50 -3.27
C LEU A 53 -2.76 7.99 -4.72
N MET A 54 -3.72 7.52 -5.55
CA MET A 54 -3.91 8.02 -6.91
C MET A 54 -4.62 9.38 -6.84
N ARG A 55 -3.96 10.40 -7.38
CA ARG A 55 -4.51 11.75 -7.42
C ARG A 55 -5.56 11.86 -8.53
N GLU A 56 -6.64 12.59 -8.26
CA GLU A 56 -7.70 12.80 -9.24
C GLU A 56 -7.25 13.72 -10.40
N ASP A 57 -6.32 14.65 -10.12
CA ASP A 57 -5.76 15.58 -11.11
C ASP A 57 -4.61 14.99 -11.94
N ASP A 58 -4.21 13.75 -11.67
CA ASP A 58 -3.13 13.03 -12.36
C ASP A 58 -3.57 11.59 -12.73
N PRO A 59 -4.41 11.41 -13.77
CA PRO A 59 -4.96 10.11 -14.13
C PRO A 59 -3.94 9.14 -14.76
N GLU A 60 -2.77 9.64 -15.17
CA GLU A 60 -1.67 8.84 -15.70
C GLU A 60 -0.39 9.11 -14.88
N PRO A 61 -0.33 8.70 -13.60
CA PRO A 61 0.79 9.10 -12.75
C PRO A 61 2.11 8.55 -13.26
N THR A 62 3.25 9.08 -12.83
CA THR A 62 4.56 8.60 -13.32
C THR A 62 4.83 7.10 -13.04
N PHE A 63 5.63 6.45 -13.89
CA PHE A 63 6.24 5.14 -13.63
C PHE A 63 7.63 5.25 -12.99
N ALA A 64 8.09 6.46 -12.66
CA ALA A 64 9.36 6.65 -11.96
C ALA A 64 9.33 5.96 -10.60
N GLU A 65 10.39 5.20 -10.31
CA GLU A 65 10.59 4.53 -9.02
C GLU A 65 11.52 5.38 -8.15
N TYR A 66 11.19 5.51 -6.86
CA TYR A 66 12.10 6.04 -5.85
C TYR A 66 12.95 4.89 -5.29
N ARG A 67 14.27 4.95 -5.49
CA ARG A 67 15.22 3.87 -5.16
C ARG A 67 16.44 4.40 -4.40
N PRO A 68 16.27 4.90 -3.16
CA PRO A 68 17.41 5.27 -2.34
C PRO A 68 18.28 4.03 -2.11
N ASP A 69 19.60 4.22 -2.14
CA ASP A 69 20.60 3.16 -1.98
C ASP A 69 20.40 1.94 -2.90
N ASN A 70 19.77 2.15 -4.06
CA ASN A 70 19.46 1.10 -5.04
C ASN A 70 18.55 -0.03 -4.50
N VAL A 71 17.75 0.26 -3.46
CA VAL A 71 16.74 -0.67 -2.94
C VAL A 71 15.59 -0.77 -3.94
N GLN A 72 15.26 -1.99 -4.34
CA GLN A 72 14.10 -2.23 -5.21
C GLN A 72 12.80 -2.11 -4.43
N TYR A 73 11.75 -1.55 -5.03
CA TYR A 73 10.46 -1.36 -4.36
C TYR A 73 9.82 -2.65 -3.85
N TRP A 74 10.20 -3.82 -4.40
CA TRP A 74 9.79 -5.15 -3.93
C TRP A 74 10.27 -5.50 -2.52
N SER A 75 11.32 -4.85 -2.05
CA SER A 75 11.92 -5.15 -0.75
C SER A 75 10.95 -4.88 0.40
N PRO A 76 10.90 -5.76 1.42
CA PRO A 76 10.20 -5.49 2.68
C PRO A 76 10.58 -4.16 3.34
N ASP A 77 11.82 -3.72 3.13
CA ASP A 77 12.39 -2.51 3.72
C ASP A 77 12.39 -1.32 2.74
N ALA A 78 11.82 -1.49 1.53
CA ALA A 78 11.74 -0.40 0.57
C ALA A 78 10.85 0.73 1.11
N PRO A 79 11.25 2.00 0.96
CA PRO A 79 10.40 3.13 1.29
C PRO A 79 9.08 3.10 0.54
N ILE A 80 8.03 3.54 1.23
CA ILE A 80 6.71 3.81 0.70
C ILE A 80 6.70 5.29 0.33
N ALA A 81 6.97 5.59 -0.93
CA ALA A 81 7.06 6.95 -1.46
C ALA A 81 5.81 7.27 -2.31
N PRO A 82 4.76 7.92 -1.74
CA PRO A 82 3.43 7.98 -2.37
C PRO A 82 3.36 8.63 -3.75
N ARG A 83 4.35 9.47 -4.11
CA ARG A 83 4.41 10.14 -5.43
C ARG A 83 5.06 9.29 -6.53
N TYR A 84 5.65 8.15 -6.19
CA TYR A 84 6.41 7.28 -7.10
C TYR A 84 5.70 5.96 -7.34
N PHE A 85 6.08 5.27 -8.42
CA PHE A 85 5.61 3.92 -8.72
C PHE A 85 6.17 2.91 -7.70
N PRO A 86 5.37 1.93 -7.23
CA PRO A 86 3.96 1.69 -7.58
C PRO A 86 2.95 2.42 -6.67
N TYR A 87 3.40 3.16 -5.67
CA TYR A 87 2.57 3.74 -4.61
C TYR A 87 1.57 4.77 -5.13
N ASN A 88 1.94 5.59 -6.12
CA ASN A 88 1.06 6.59 -6.74
C ASN A 88 -0.16 6.01 -7.49
N ARG A 89 -0.29 4.69 -7.53
CA ARG A 89 -1.43 3.93 -8.09
C ARG A 89 -2.15 3.08 -7.06
N CYS A 90 -1.78 3.19 -5.80
CA CYS A 90 -2.30 2.32 -4.77
C CYS A 90 -3.62 2.84 -4.20
N GLY A 91 -4.55 1.92 -3.99
CA GLY A 91 -5.55 2.09 -2.95
C GLY A 91 -4.96 1.75 -1.58
N VAL A 92 -5.49 2.36 -0.53
CA VAL A 92 -5.20 2.08 0.88
C VAL A 92 -6.37 1.29 1.46
N TRP A 93 -6.07 0.11 1.98
CA TRP A 93 -7.07 -0.89 2.36
C TRP A 93 -6.92 -1.27 3.82
N GLU A 94 -8.02 -1.28 4.56
CA GLU A 94 -8.09 -1.71 5.94
C GLU A 94 -8.67 -3.12 6.04
N CYS A 95 -8.07 -3.96 6.87
CA CYS A 95 -8.69 -5.21 7.28
C CYS A 95 -9.75 -4.94 8.35
N SER A 96 -11.03 -5.04 8.00
CA SER A 96 -12.15 -4.78 8.92
C SER A 96 -12.18 -5.65 10.17
N ALA A 97 -11.44 -6.76 10.20
CA ALA A 97 -11.35 -7.65 11.36
C ALA A 97 -10.27 -7.24 12.38
N CYS A 98 -9.24 -6.49 11.98
CA CYS A 98 -8.13 -6.14 12.89
C CYS A 98 -7.60 -4.71 12.75
N GLY A 99 -8.02 -3.93 11.76
CA GLY A 99 -7.58 -2.56 11.54
C GLY A 99 -6.23 -2.41 10.83
N ARG A 100 -5.55 -3.50 10.46
CA ARG A 100 -4.27 -3.41 9.71
C ARG A 100 -4.49 -2.81 8.33
N LEU A 101 -3.52 -2.00 7.90
CA LEU A 101 -3.55 -1.35 6.61
C LEU A 101 -2.64 -2.02 5.59
N TYR A 102 -3.07 -1.96 4.34
CA TYR A 102 -2.38 -2.52 3.18
C TYR A 102 -2.46 -1.54 2.01
N LEU A 103 -1.44 -1.56 1.16
CA LEU A 103 -1.44 -0.91 -0.14
C LEU A 103 -1.73 -1.96 -1.21
N ARG A 104 -2.59 -1.62 -2.17
CA ARG A 104 -2.89 -2.50 -3.32
C ARG A 104 -2.84 -1.70 -4.62
N TYR A 105 -2.17 -2.25 -5.62
CA TYR A 105 -2.27 -1.77 -7.00
C TYR A 105 -2.46 -2.95 -7.95
N THR A 106 -2.94 -2.66 -9.15
CA THR A 106 -3.06 -3.66 -10.22
C THR A 106 -1.87 -3.53 -11.15
N GLU A 107 -1.08 -4.59 -11.25
CA GLU A 107 0.01 -4.70 -12.21
C GLU A 107 -0.53 -5.30 -13.51
N GLY A 108 -0.53 -4.51 -14.58
CA GLY A 108 -0.92 -4.93 -15.91
C GLY A 108 0.30 -5.25 -16.77
N GLY A 109 0.37 -6.47 -17.28
CA GLY A 109 1.25 -6.87 -18.38
C GLY A 109 0.45 -7.23 -19.62
N GLY A 110 1.10 -7.44 -20.77
CA GLY A 110 0.41 -7.67 -22.05
C GLY A 110 -0.59 -8.83 -22.05
N TYR A 111 -0.44 -9.82 -21.17
CA TYR A 111 -1.33 -10.99 -21.06
C TYR A 111 -1.74 -11.36 -19.62
N PHE A 112 -1.40 -10.54 -18.62
CA PHE A 112 -1.73 -10.84 -17.23
C PHE A 112 -2.15 -9.57 -16.47
N VAL A 113 -3.00 -9.77 -15.48
CA VAL A 113 -3.41 -8.76 -14.51
C VAL A 113 -3.18 -9.37 -13.14
N ASP A 114 -2.28 -8.79 -12.36
CA ASP A 114 -1.98 -9.25 -11.00
C ASP A 114 -2.31 -8.16 -9.98
N ARG A 115 -3.08 -8.52 -8.95
CA ARG A 115 -3.35 -7.63 -7.83
C ARG A 115 -2.21 -7.79 -6.83
N ARG A 116 -1.40 -6.76 -6.72
CA ARG A 116 -0.30 -6.72 -5.77
C ARG A 116 -0.78 -6.17 -4.44
N ILE A 117 -0.22 -6.69 -3.35
CA ILE A 117 -0.48 -6.23 -1.99
C ILE A 117 0.81 -6.12 -1.18
N ARG A 118 0.88 -5.11 -0.31
CA ARG A 118 1.93 -4.91 0.68
C ARG A 118 1.32 -4.32 1.95
N ALA A 119 1.85 -4.65 3.12
CA ALA A 119 1.48 -4.03 4.39
C ALA A 119 1.93 -2.56 4.41
N LEU A 120 1.05 -1.67 4.87
CA LEU A 120 1.39 -0.27 5.12
C LEU A 120 1.97 -0.15 6.53
N LYS A 121 3.24 0.25 6.63
CA LYS A 121 3.93 0.52 7.90
C LYS A 121 4.28 1.99 7.97
N ALA A 122 3.94 2.67 9.07
CA ALA A 122 4.17 4.09 9.23
C ALA A 122 5.65 4.47 9.09
N GLY A 123 6.53 3.67 9.69
CA GLY A 123 7.98 3.90 9.69
C GLY A 123 8.68 3.73 8.34
N LEU A 124 7.97 3.29 7.30
CA LEU A 124 8.51 3.17 5.93
C LEU A 124 8.01 4.28 5.00
N VAL A 125 7.08 5.13 5.42
CA VAL A 125 6.52 6.18 4.56
C VAL A 125 7.48 7.35 4.47
N GLU A 126 7.83 7.76 3.25
CA GLU A 126 8.71 8.89 2.98
C GLU A 126 8.03 9.95 2.11
N ASP A 127 8.04 11.19 2.58
CA ASP A 127 7.52 12.35 1.85
C ASP A 127 8.60 12.94 0.96
N VAL A 128 8.83 12.31 -0.19
CA VAL A 128 9.80 12.74 -1.20
C VAL A 128 9.10 13.44 -2.37
N GLY A 129 9.64 14.58 -2.78
CA GLY A 129 9.15 15.38 -3.91
C GLY A 129 9.60 14.80 -5.26
N ILE A 130 8.83 15.09 -6.31
CA ILE A 130 9.17 14.79 -7.71
C ILE A 130 9.66 16.03 -8.44
#